data_AF-A0A5P9D4M7-F1
#
_entry.id   AF-A0A5P9D4M7-F1
#
_cell.length_a   1.000
_cell.length_b   1.000
_cell.length_c   1.000
_cell.angle_alpha   90.00
_cell.angle_beta   90.00
_cell.angle_gamma   90.00
#
_symmetry.space_group_name_H-M   'P 1'
#
loop_
_entity.id
_entity.type
_entity.pdbx_description
1 polymer ?
#
loop_
_entity_poly.entity_id
_entity_poly.type
_entity_poly.pdbx_seq_one_letter_code
_entity_poly.pdbx_strand_id
1 'polypeptide(L)'
;MSNFSDMVSYIGLTPSEAAAALDVTENEIVRWCSTDEAPPIHIWQGLVRMLDEIRISAEEAAKSADLDHIDASDLNRIDLTVPGQTTAEFAGPKRAATALAVAALARVFV
;
A
#
# COMPACT_ATOMS: atom_id res chain seq x y z
N MET A 1 -19.59 2.65 7.64
CA MET A 1 -18.33 2.49 6.92
C MET A 1 -18.41 1.17 6.18
N SER A 2 -18.22 1.19 4.87
CA SER A 2 -18.29 -0.02 4.05
C SER A 2 -16.92 -0.70 4.06
N ASN A 3 -16.87 -2.04 3.92
CA ASN A 3 -15.59 -2.76 3.86
C ASN A 3 -14.69 -2.23 2.72
N PHE A 4 -15.27 -1.64 1.68
CA PHE A 4 -14.54 -1.07 0.57
C PHE A 4 -13.83 0.23 0.97
N SER A 5 -14.50 1.13 1.70
CA SER A 5 -13.86 2.36 2.20
C SER A 5 -12.67 2.07 3.10
N ASP A 6 -12.78 1.03 3.92
CA ASP A 6 -11.73 0.62 4.85
C ASP A 6 -10.50 0.10 4.09
N MET A 7 -10.71 -0.69 3.04
CA MET A 7 -9.62 -1.21 2.20
C MET A 7 -8.90 -0.13 1.38
N VAL A 8 -9.65 0.81 0.78
CA VAL A 8 -9.07 1.95 0.06
C VAL A 8 -8.23 2.81 1.01
N SER A 9 -8.75 3.07 2.21
CA SER A 9 -8.06 3.83 3.25
C SER A 9 -6.83 3.09 3.79
N TYR A 10 -6.91 1.77 3.94
CA TYR A 10 -5.80 0.93 4.42
C TYR A 10 -4.59 0.99 3.49
N ILE A 11 -4.83 1.03 2.17
CA ILE A 11 -3.79 1.18 1.15
C ILE A 11 -3.33 2.65 1.03
N GLY A 12 -4.02 3.58 1.69
CA GLY A 12 -3.69 4.99 1.73
C GLY A 12 -4.02 5.74 0.44
N LEU A 13 -4.95 5.22 -0.37
CA LEU A 13 -5.39 5.83 -1.61
C LEU A 13 -6.44 6.91 -1.34
N THR A 14 -6.31 8.04 -2.01
CA THR A 14 -7.40 9.01 -2.17
C THR A 14 -8.45 8.49 -3.17
N PRO A 15 -9.68 9.02 -3.17
CA PRO A 15 -10.70 8.60 -4.13
C PRO A 15 -10.27 8.72 -5.60
N SER A 16 -9.52 9.77 -5.94
CA SER A 16 -9.00 10.00 -7.29
C SER A 16 -7.88 9.01 -7.66
N GLU A 17 -6.97 8.70 -6.73
CA GLU A 17 -5.93 7.68 -6.95
C GLU A 17 -6.55 6.27 -7.06
N ALA A 18 -7.54 5.95 -6.24
CA ALA A 18 -8.26 4.68 -6.33
C ALA A 18 -9.01 4.55 -7.66
N ALA A 19 -9.61 5.64 -8.15
CA ALA A 19 -10.26 5.67 -9.46
C ALA A 19 -9.27 5.41 -10.60
N ALA A 20 -8.11 6.07 -10.56
CA ALA A 20 -7.04 5.85 -11.54
C ALA A 20 -6.50 4.41 -11.49
N ALA A 21 -6.23 3.88 -10.29
CA ALA A 21 -5.66 2.55 -10.11
C ALA A 21 -6.61 1.41 -10.52
N LEU A 22 -7.92 1.62 -10.38
CA LEU A 22 -8.96 0.62 -10.66
C LEU A 22 -9.63 0.81 -12.02
N ASP A 23 -9.20 1.81 -12.81
CA ASP A 23 -9.75 2.18 -14.12
C ASP A 23 -11.27 2.42 -14.08
N VAL A 24 -11.71 3.23 -13.12
CA VAL A 24 -13.12 3.61 -12.92
C VAL A 24 -13.24 5.11 -12.67
N THR A 25 -14.47 5.63 -12.60
CA THR A 25 -14.69 7.04 -12.27
C THR A 25 -14.58 7.30 -10.76
N GLU A 26 -14.12 8.49 -10.38
CA GLU A 26 -14.08 8.91 -8.97
C GLU A 26 -15.47 8.86 -8.32
N ASN A 27 -16.53 9.18 -9.08
CA ASN A 27 -17.90 9.08 -8.61
C ASN A 27 -18.29 7.64 -8.22
N GLU A 28 -17.82 6.63 -8.95
CA GLU A 28 -18.07 5.22 -8.59
C GLU A 28 -17.35 4.83 -7.30
N ILE A 29 -16.09 5.26 -7.14
CA ILE A 29 -15.34 5.06 -5.89
C ILE A 29 -16.07 5.71 -4.71
N VAL A 30 -16.46 6.98 -4.83
CA VAL A 30 -17.17 7.69 -3.77
C VAL A 30 -18.51 7.02 -3.46
N ARG A 31 -19.23 6.53 -4.48
CA ARG A 31 -20.49 5.80 -4.31
C ARG A 31 -20.28 4.52 -3.50
N TRP A 32 -19.32 3.68 -3.86
CA TRP A 32 -19.04 2.43 -3.14
C TRP A 32 -18.46 2.63 -1.74
N CYS A 33 -17.75 3.74 -1.50
CA CYS A 33 -17.26 4.10 -0.17
C CYS A 33 -18.37 4.64 0.76
N SER A 34 -19.41 5.26 0.20
CA SER A 34 -20.41 6.01 0.97
C SER A 34 -21.76 5.32 1.09
N THR A 35 -21.97 4.23 0.36
CA THR A 35 -23.24 3.49 0.32
C THR A 35 -23.03 2.01 0.66
N ASP A 36 -24.13 1.28 0.86
CA ASP A 36 -24.11 -0.18 1.03
C ASP A 36 -23.95 -0.93 -0.29
N GLU A 37 -23.76 -0.22 -1.40
CA GLU A 37 -23.54 -0.82 -2.70
C GLU A 37 -22.15 -1.44 -2.79
N ALA A 38 -22.10 -2.75 -3.04
CA ALA A 38 -20.85 -3.47 -3.24
C ALA A 38 -20.27 -3.19 -4.64
N PRO A 39 -18.96 -2.86 -4.75
CA PRO A 39 -18.28 -2.83 -6.03
C PRO A 39 -18.33 -4.19 -6.74
N PRO A 40 -18.27 -4.21 -8.08
CA PRO A 40 -18.09 -5.43 -8.85
C PRO A 40 -16.87 -6.24 -8.40
N ILE A 41 -16.91 -7.56 -8.59
CA ILE A 41 -15.85 -8.47 -8.12
C ILE A 41 -14.46 -8.17 -8.70
N HIS A 42 -14.39 -7.68 -9.95
CA HIS A 42 -13.11 -7.36 -10.59
C HIS A 42 -12.43 -6.14 -9.92
N ILE A 43 -13.20 -5.22 -9.33
CA ILE A 43 -12.67 -4.09 -8.56
C ILE A 43 -12.04 -4.59 -7.26
N TRP A 44 -12.69 -5.52 -6.57
CA TRP A 44 -12.12 -6.20 -5.41
C TRP A 44 -10.84 -6.96 -5.75
N GLN A 45 -10.82 -7.67 -6.89
CA GLN A 45 -9.62 -8.36 -7.37
C GLN A 45 -8.49 -7.38 -7.67
N GLY A 46 -8.80 -6.19 -8.21
CA GLY A 46 -7.82 -5.11 -8.41
C GLY A 46 -7.19 -4.64 -7.10
N LEU A 47 -8.01 -4.35 -6.09
CA LEU A 47 -7.52 -3.98 -4.75
C LEU A 47 -6.63 -5.07 -4.12
N VAL A 48 -7.04 -6.33 -4.21
CA VAL A 48 -6.25 -7.45 -3.68
C VAL A 48 -4.90 -7.58 -4.39
N ARG A 49 -4.87 -7.42 -5.72
CA ARG A 49 -3.60 -7.43 -6.48
C ARG A 49 -2.65 -6.32 -6.06
N MET A 50 -3.16 -5.10 -5.84
CA MET A 50 -2.35 -3.99 -5.34
C MET A 50 -1.82 -4.28 -3.94
N LEU A 51 -2.63 -4.86 -3.05
CA LEU A 51 -2.19 -5.24 -1.71
C LEU A 51 -1.08 -6.29 -1.76
N ASP A 52 -1.21 -7.30 -2.63
CA ASP A 52 -0.17 -8.30 -2.84
C ASP A 52 1.12 -7.67 -3.38
N GLU A 53 1.01 -6.73 -4.32
CA GLU A 53 2.16 -5.99 -4.84
C GLU A 53 2.85 -5.20 -3.73
N ILE A 54 2.12 -4.41 -2.94
CA ILE A 54 2.65 -3.67 -1.79
C ILE A 54 3.39 -4.59 -0.82
N ARG A 55 2.83 -5.76 -0.54
CA ARG A 55 3.46 -6.75 0.35
C ARG A 55 4.76 -7.29 -0.22
N ILE A 56 4.77 -7.66 -1.50
CA ILE A 56 5.97 -8.17 -2.19
C ILE A 56 7.03 -7.08 -2.24
N SER A 57 6.66 -5.86 -2.61
CA SER A 57 7.53 -4.70 -2.64
C SER A 57 8.16 -4.40 -1.29
N ALA A 58 7.39 -4.50 -0.21
CA ALA A 58 7.89 -4.34 1.15
C ALA A 58 8.91 -5.43 1.52
N GLU A 59 8.63 -6.68 1.18
CA GLU A 59 9.53 -7.81 1.44
C GLU A 59 10.85 -7.66 0.69
N GLU A 60 10.81 -7.30 -0.60
CA GLU A 60 12.01 -7.07 -1.41
C GLU A 60 12.79 -5.85 -0.91
N ALA A 61 12.11 -4.77 -0.53
CA ALA A 61 12.75 -3.59 0.06
C ALA A 61 13.50 -3.96 1.35
N ALA A 62 12.87 -4.73 2.24
CA ALA A 62 13.49 -5.20 3.47
C ALA A 62 14.70 -6.11 3.21
N LYS A 63 14.62 -7.04 2.25
CA LYS A 63 15.75 -7.90 1.88
C LYS A 63 16.94 -7.12 1.29
N SER A 64 16.64 -6.07 0.54
CA SER A 64 17.64 -5.23 -0.11
C SER A 64 18.27 -4.18 0.81
N ALA A 65 17.73 -4.01 2.02
CA ALA A 65 18.24 -3.03 2.97
C ALA A 65 19.64 -3.43 3.42
N ASP A 66 20.60 -2.52 3.26
CA ASP A 66 21.94 -2.69 3.79
C ASP A 66 21.92 -2.52 5.31
N LEU A 67 22.04 -3.63 6.03
CA LEU A 67 21.96 -3.67 7.49
C LEU A 67 23.31 -3.39 8.17
N ASP A 68 24.43 -3.39 7.43
CA ASP A 68 25.77 -3.38 8.03
C ASP A 68 26.08 -2.09 8.81
N HIS A 69 25.27 -1.04 8.64
CA HIS A 69 25.45 0.27 9.26
C HIS A 69 24.15 0.87 9.85
N ILE A 70 23.12 0.06 10.09
CA ILE A 70 21.82 0.53 10.61
C ILE A 70 21.69 0.15 12.08
N ASP A 71 21.50 1.14 12.96
CA ASP A 71 21.11 0.93 14.35
C ASP A 71 19.57 1.02 14.49
N ALA A 72 19.03 0.48 15.57
CA ALA A 72 17.60 0.50 15.86
C ALA A 72 17.03 1.94 15.93
N SER A 73 17.84 2.93 16.30
CA SER A 73 17.45 4.34 16.29
C SER A 73 17.26 4.92 14.88
N ASP A 74 17.86 4.30 13.86
CA ASP A 74 17.85 4.78 12.47
C ASP A 74 16.69 4.22 11.65
N LEU A 75 15.95 3.22 12.17
CA LEU A 75 14.77 2.63 11.53
C LEU A 75 13.69 3.66 11.16
N ASN A 76 13.56 4.76 11.89
CA ASN A 76 12.62 5.85 11.58
C ASN A 76 13.11 6.81 10.49
N ARG A 77 14.38 6.71 10.09
CA ARG A 77 15.04 7.58 9.10
C ARG A 77 15.51 6.82 7.87
N ILE A 78 15.29 5.50 7.84
CA ILE A 78 15.72 4.64 6.75
C ILE A 78 14.97 5.01 5.47
N ASP A 79 15.72 5.28 4.41
CA ASP A 79 15.17 5.45 3.08
C ASP A 79 15.26 4.13 2.34
N LEU A 80 14.11 3.52 2.06
CA LEU A 80 14.02 2.22 1.40
C LEU A 80 13.61 2.41 -0.05
N THR A 81 14.39 1.80 -0.95
CA THR A 81 13.98 1.64 -2.33
C THR A 81 12.86 0.60 -2.37
N VAL A 82 11.62 1.05 -2.53
CA VAL A 82 10.45 0.18 -2.67
C VAL A 82 10.18 -0.04 -4.17
N PRO A 83 10.42 -1.25 -4.72
CA PRO A 83 10.11 -1.57 -6.11
C PRO A 83 8.60 -1.72 -6.32
N GLY A 84 8.11 -1.70 -7.56
CA GLY A 84 6.69 -1.91 -7.90
C GLY A 84 6.09 -0.76 -8.73
N GLN A 85 5.13 -1.09 -9.59
CA GLN A 85 4.42 -0.09 -10.39
C GLN A 85 3.44 0.70 -9.52
N THR A 86 2.65 0.02 -8.69
CA THR A 86 1.66 0.67 -7.81
C THR A 86 2.35 1.57 -6.77
N THR A 87 3.50 1.15 -6.25
CA THR A 87 4.32 1.92 -5.29
C THR A 87 5.11 3.06 -5.95
N ALA A 88 5.39 2.97 -7.25
CA ALA A 88 5.98 4.07 -8.02
C ALA A 88 4.93 5.13 -8.41
N GLU A 89 3.71 4.70 -8.69
CA GLU A 89 2.64 5.56 -9.19
C GLU A 89 1.89 6.31 -8.09
N PHE A 90 1.71 5.70 -6.91
CA PHE A 90 0.88 6.27 -5.83
C PHE A 90 1.61 6.39 -4.49
N ALA A 91 1.45 7.55 -3.84
CA ALA A 91 2.13 7.86 -2.58
C ALA A 91 1.59 7.05 -1.38
N GLY A 92 0.30 6.68 -1.38
CA GLY A 92 -0.31 5.80 -0.38
C GLY A 92 0.34 4.42 -0.34
N PRO A 93 0.24 3.64 -1.43
CA PRO A 93 0.91 2.35 -1.58
C PRO A 93 2.39 2.36 -1.24
N LYS A 94 3.15 3.38 -1.68
CA LYS A 94 4.56 3.52 -1.33
C LYS A 94 4.78 3.58 0.18
N ARG A 95 4.02 4.45 0.87
CA ARG A 95 4.11 4.60 2.34
C ARG A 95 3.73 3.31 3.06
N ALA A 96 2.68 2.62 2.60
CA ALA A 96 2.26 1.34 3.16
C ALA A 96 3.38 0.28 3.02
N ALA A 97 3.99 0.18 1.84
CA ALA A 97 5.08 -0.75 1.59
C ALA A 97 6.33 -0.42 2.43
N THR A 98 6.72 0.86 2.53
CA THR A 98 7.83 1.28 3.40
C THR A 98 7.55 0.93 4.86
N ALA A 99 6.35 1.22 5.37
CA ALA A 99 5.99 0.92 6.75
C ALA A 99 6.05 -0.60 7.04
N LEU A 100 5.57 -1.43 6.11
CA LEU A 100 5.68 -2.88 6.20
C LEU A 100 7.13 -3.35 6.18
N ALA A 101 7.97 -2.78 5.32
CA ALA A 101 9.38 -3.11 5.24
C ALA A 101 10.14 -2.75 6.52
N VAL A 102 9.90 -1.56 7.08
CA VAL A 102 10.49 -1.14 8.36
C VAL A 102 10.02 -2.03 9.51
N ALA A 103 8.73 -2.39 9.54
CA ALA A 103 8.21 -3.32 10.55
C ALA A 103 8.84 -4.71 10.45
N ALA A 104 9.15 -5.18 9.23
CA ALA A 104 9.86 -6.43 9.02
C ALA A 104 11.32 -6.34 9.50
N LEU A 105 12.03 -5.25 9.18
CA LEU A 105 13.41 -5.01 9.62
C LEU A 105 13.51 -4.89 11.15
N ALA A 106 12.59 -4.18 11.79
CA ALA A 106 12.57 -4.02 13.24
C ALA A 106 12.51 -5.36 13.99
N ARG A 107 11.86 -6.39 13.41
CA ARG A 107 11.83 -7.74 14.01
C ARG A 107 13.19 -8.45 14.01
N VAL A 108 14.14 -8.02 13.19
CA VAL A 108 15.50 -8.60 13.12
C VAL A 108 16.40 -7.99 14.21
N PHE A 109 16.10 -6.79 14.69
CA PHE A 109 16.87 -6.08 15.72
C PHE A 109 16.43 -6.37 17.17
N VAL A 110 15.37 -7.16 17.37
CA VAL A 110 14.84 -7.58 18.68
C VAL A 110 15.24 -9.02 18.97
#